data_AF-A0A1Y2CUE8-F1
#
_entry.id   AF-A0A1Y2CUE8-F1
#
_cell.length_a   1.000
_cell.length_b   1.000
_cell.length_c   1.000
_cell.angle_alpha   90.00
_cell.angle_beta   90.00
_cell.angle_gamma   90.00
#
_symmetry.space_group_name_H-M   'P 1'
#
loop_
_entity.id
_entity.type
_entity.pdbx_description
1 polymer ?
#
loop_
_entity_poly.entity_id
_entity_poly.type
_entity_poly.pdbx_seq_one_letter_code
_entity_poly.pdbx_strand_id
1 'polypeptide(L)'
;MEECKRQDINSFFIMPIQRPMRYSLLLSELNKKNPENEGLEAAMNFMKEMAKTLDQVKRQEEEINGVYTIFNETLYCPRILIKNSEVMPKRLIKTYHGIIFKRTSASVHVMNDSILITKNRKANVKYKYKFQFYIEYSSLIVKKSNKSDKNLAILINKNNPNNVVAKPGNLIAKTSQRISILYIKKNQRKSH
;
A
#
# COMPACT_ATOMS: atom_id res chain seq x y z
N MET A 1 -12.72 5.35 40.98
CA MET A 1 -11.70 6.01 40.12
C MET A 1 -10.26 5.65 40.50
N GLU A 2 -10.01 5.19 41.73
CA GLU A 2 -8.67 4.81 42.22
C GLU A 2 -8.11 3.53 41.59
N GLU A 3 -8.98 2.53 41.36
CA GLU A 3 -8.63 1.23 40.77
C GLU A 3 -8.05 1.34 39.34
N CYS A 4 -8.57 2.28 38.54
CA CYS A 4 -8.11 2.49 37.17
C CYS A 4 -6.85 3.36 37.08
N LYS A 5 -6.28 3.86 38.18
CA LYS A 5 -5.04 4.69 38.16
C LYS A 5 -4.99 5.80 37.10
N ARG A 6 -6.14 6.46 36.82
CA ARG A 6 -6.30 7.48 35.75
C ARG A 6 -6.00 6.98 34.33
N GLN A 7 -6.07 5.68 34.11
CA GLN A 7 -5.93 5.03 32.81
C GLN A 7 -7.28 4.84 32.14
N ASP A 8 -7.33 5.06 30.83
CA ASP A 8 -8.50 4.79 30.00
C ASP A 8 -8.53 3.32 29.55
N ILE A 9 -9.67 2.86 29.05
CA ILE A 9 -9.83 1.46 28.64
C ILE A 9 -8.83 1.05 27.54
N ASN A 10 -8.47 1.97 26.64
CA ASN A 10 -7.52 1.72 25.56
C ASN A 10 -6.10 1.45 26.10
N SER A 11 -5.71 2.15 27.16
CA SER A 11 -4.41 1.95 27.81
C SER A 11 -4.28 0.59 28.48
N PHE A 12 -5.38 -0.05 28.88
CA PHE A 12 -5.38 -1.44 29.34
C PHE A 12 -5.26 -2.42 28.16
N PHE A 13 -6.00 -2.19 27.07
CA PHE A 13 -5.97 -3.09 25.90
C PHE A 13 -4.64 -3.13 25.16
N ILE A 14 -3.84 -2.07 25.22
CA ILE A 14 -2.52 -2.04 24.58
C ILE A 14 -1.43 -2.76 25.42
N MET A 15 -1.66 -3.02 26.71
CA MET A 15 -0.64 -3.59 27.61
C MET A 15 -0.10 -4.95 27.15
N PRO A 16 -0.91 -5.93 26.68
CA PRO A 16 -0.41 -7.23 26.23
C PRO A 16 0.53 -7.13 25.02
N ILE A 17 0.42 -6.08 24.21
CA ILE A 17 1.32 -5.83 23.07
C ILE A 17 2.61 -5.15 23.54
N GLN A 18 2.51 -4.23 24.49
CA GLN A 18 3.66 -3.48 25.03
C GLN A 18 4.56 -4.30 25.95
N ARG A 19 3.99 -5.26 26.70
CA ARG A 19 4.71 -6.03 27.72
C ARG A 19 5.82 -6.91 27.11
N PRO A 20 5.58 -7.70 26.04
CA PRO A 20 6.60 -8.42 25.26
C PRO A 20 7.84 -7.60 24.93
N MET A 21 7.63 -6.38 24.42
CA MET A 21 8.72 -5.50 23.98
C MET A 21 9.64 -5.06 25.12
N ARG A 22 9.14 -5.04 26.37
CA ARG A 22 9.91 -4.62 27.55
C ARG A 22 10.72 -5.75 28.18
N TYR A 23 10.31 -7.00 27.98
CA TYR A 23 10.99 -8.13 28.61
C TYR A 23 12.41 -8.34 28.07
N SER A 24 12.66 -8.08 26.78
CA SER A 24 14.03 -8.16 26.24
C SER A 24 14.98 -7.19 26.94
N LEU A 25 14.51 -6.00 27.32
CA LEU A 25 15.27 -5.00 28.05
C LEU A 25 15.54 -5.45 29.50
N LEU A 26 14.51 -5.93 30.19
CA LEU A 26 14.64 -6.42 31.57
C LEU A 26 15.63 -7.60 31.66
N LEU A 27 15.53 -8.54 30.73
CA LEU A 27 16.45 -9.67 30.66
C LEU A 27 17.87 -9.22 30.30
N SER A 28 18.03 -8.20 29.45
CA SER A 28 19.34 -7.59 29.17
C SER A 28 19.97 -6.95 30.39
N GLU A 29 19.19 -6.32 31.28
CA GLU A 29 19.70 -5.74 32.52
C GLU A 29 20.09 -6.82 33.53
N LEU A 30 19.34 -7.91 33.60
CA LEU A 30 19.69 -9.08 34.40
C LEU A 30 21.01 -9.73 33.91
N ASN A 31 21.21 -9.79 32.58
CA ASN A 31 22.40 -10.42 31.99
C ASN A 31 23.68 -9.63 32.28
N LYS A 32 23.57 -8.30 32.43
CA LYS A 32 24.70 -7.47 32.88
C LYS A 32 25.14 -7.79 34.30
N LYS A 33 24.23 -8.26 35.17
CA LYS A 33 24.51 -8.59 36.58
C LYS A 33 24.99 -10.02 36.75
N ASN A 34 24.55 -10.94 35.90
CA ASN A 34 24.93 -12.35 35.87
C ASN A 34 25.40 -12.73 34.45
N PRO A 35 26.62 -12.34 34.04
CA PRO A 35 27.15 -12.69 32.73
C PRO A 35 27.29 -14.21 32.58
N GLU A 36 27.22 -14.71 31.35
CA GLU A 36 27.40 -16.13 30.98
C GLU A 36 26.27 -17.08 31.41
N ASN A 37 25.08 -16.55 31.71
CA ASN A 37 23.90 -17.38 31.92
C ASN A 37 23.24 -17.76 30.57
N GLU A 38 23.53 -18.96 30.08
CA GLU A 38 22.97 -19.49 28.82
C GLU A 38 21.43 -19.48 28.79
N GLY A 39 20.78 -19.75 29.92
CA GLY A 39 19.32 -19.72 30.03
C GLY A 39 18.75 -18.31 29.85
N LEU A 40 19.47 -17.31 30.33
CA LEU A 40 19.08 -15.90 30.20
C LEU A 40 19.28 -15.40 28.77
N GLU A 41 20.36 -15.81 28.11
CA GLU A 41 20.59 -15.51 26.70
C GLU A 41 19.52 -16.14 25.80
N ALA A 42 19.17 -17.40 26.03
CA ALA A 42 18.07 -18.08 25.34
C ALA A 42 16.73 -17.35 25.53
N ALA A 43 16.40 -16.97 26.77
CA ALA A 43 15.18 -16.21 27.07
C ALA A 43 15.17 -14.83 26.37
N MET A 44 16.30 -14.12 26.36
CA MET A 44 16.42 -12.84 25.65
C MET A 44 16.14 -12.98 24.15
N ASN A 45 16.72 -14.00 23.52
CA ASN A 45 16.54 -14.25 22.10
C ASN A 45 15.09 -14.64 21.78
N PHE A 46 14.47 -15.48 22.61
CA PHE A 46 13.04 -15.80 22.48
C PHE A 46 12.16 -14.55 22.55
N MET A 47 12.38 -13.67 23.52
CA MET A 47 11.59 -12.44 23.67
C MET A 47 11.81 -11.46 22.50
N LYS A 48 13.01 -11.40 21.92
CA LYS A 48 13.28 -10.61 20.71
C LYS A 48 12.51 -11.13 19.50
N GLU A 49 12.52 -12.44 19.27
CA GLU A 49 11.77 -13.04 18.16
C GLU A 49 10.25 -12.90 18.34
N MET A 50 9.76 -13.02 19.57
CA MET A 50 8.34 -12.75 19.87
C MET A 50 7.97 -11.29 19.57
N ALA A 51 8.77 -10.33 20.00
CA ALA A 51 8.52 -8.91 19.72
C ALA A 51 8.50 -8.62 18.21
N LYS A 52 9.46 -9.19 17.46
CA LYS A 52 9.52 -9.10 16.00
C LYS A 52 8.28 -9.70 15.32
N THR A 53 7.82 -10.85 15.80
CA THR A 53 6.61 -11.51 15.29
C THR A 53 5.37 -10.64 15.53
N LEU A 54 5.24 -10.07 16.73
CA LEU A 54 4.14 -9.16 17.07
C LEU A 54 4.13 -7.91 16.18
N ASP A 55 5.30 -7.29 15.96
CA ASP A 55 5.43 -6.13 15.08
C ASP A 55 5.04 -6.47 13.64
N GLN A 56 5.40 -7.66 13.16
CA GLN A 56 5.03 -8.11 11.83
C GLN A 56 3.53 -8.34 11.70
N VAL A 57 2.88 -8.98 12.67
CA VAL A 57 1.43 -9.21 12.68
C VAL A 57 0.68 -7.88 12.74
N LYS A 58 1.10 -6.97 13.63
CA LYS A 58 0.52 -5.63 13.72
C LYS A 58 0.61 -4.88 12.39
N ARG A 59 1.79 -4.90 11.75
CA ARG A 59 1.98 -4.25 10.45
C ARG A 59 1.08 -4.87 9.38
N GLN A 60 0.97 -6.19 9.32
CA GLN A 60 0.08 -6.87 8.37
C GLN A 60 -1.38 -6.45 8.57
N GLU A 61 -1.83 -6.36 9.81
CA GLU A 61 -3.19 -5.93 10.14
C GLU A 61 -3.45 -4.47 9.73
N GLU A 62 -2.49 -3.57 9.99
CA GLU A 62 -2.55 -2.18 9.52
C GLU A 62 -2.58 -2.08 7.99
N GLU A 63 -1.78 -2.90 7.29
CA GLU A 63 -1.76 -2.95 5.83
C GLU A 63 -3.09 -3.47 5.25
N ILE A 64 -3.71 -4.48 5.86
CA ILE A 64 -5.02 -5.03 5.45
C ILE A 64 -6.12 -3.98 5.68
N ASN A 65 -6.18 -3.41 6.89
CA ASN A 65 -7.14 -2.37 7.22
C ASN A 65 -7.00 -1.15 6.31
N GLY A 66 -5.76 -0.80 5.95
CA GLY A 66 -5.46 0.24 4.97
C GLY A 66 -6.14 0.02 3.61
N VAL A 67 -6.25 -1.22 3.13
CA VAL A 67 -6.97 -1.55 1.88
C VAL A 67 -8.46 -1.22 2.01
N TYR A 68 -9.09 -1.62 3.12
CA TYR A 68 -10.49 -1.33 3.38
C TYR A 68 -10.76 0.18 3.54
N THR A 69 -9.88 0.90 4.22
CA THR A 69 -9.94 2.37 4.32
C THR A 69 -9.92 3.00 2.94
N ILE A 70 -8.96 2.64 2.08
CA ILE A 70 -8.88 3.17 0.71
C ILE A 70 -10.11 2.79 -0.12
N PHE A 71 -10.64 1.58 0.03
CA PHE A 71 -11.87 1.17 -0.65
C PHE A 71 -13.06 2.06 -0.27
N ASN A 72 -13.26 2.31 1.03
CA ASN A 72 -14.38 3.11 1.54
C ASN A 72 -14.22 4.60 1.21
N GLU A 73 -12.99 5.11 1.17
CA GLU A 73 -12.70 6.51 0.85
C GLU A 73 -12.71 6.82 -0.67
N THR A 74 -12.76 5.79 -1.53
CA THR A 74 -12.63 5.94 -2.99
C THR A 74 -13.97 5.75 -3.69
N LEU A 75 -14.44 6.82 -4.36
CA LEU A 75 -15.63 6.75 -5.19
C LEU A 75 -15.39 5.86 -6.43
N TYR A 76 -16.32 4.94 -6.69
CA TYR A 76 -16.27 3.94 -7.77
C TYR A 76 -15.08 2.96 -7.68
N CYS A 77 -14.62 2.65 -6.47
CA CYS A 77 -13.55 1.67 -6.27
C CYS A 77 -13.96 0.28 -6.76
N PRO A 78 -13.13 -0.43 -7.54
CA PRO A 78 -13.47 -1.76 -8.03
C PRO A 78 -13.47 -2.78 -6.87
N ARG A 79 -14.50 -3.63 -6.82
CA ARG A 79 -14.66 -4.65 -5.77
C ARG A 79 -13.54 -5.69 -5.74
N ILE A 80 -12.77 -5.82 -6.83
CA ILE A 80 -11.57 -6.69 -6.88
C ILE A 80 -10.54 -6.32 -5.80
N LEU A 81 -10.57 -5.07 -5.29
CA LEU A 81 -9.67 -4.62 -4.23
C LEU A 81 -9.96 -5.28 -2.87
N ILE A 82 -11.21 -5.68 -2.62
CA ILE A 82 -11.64 -6.30 -1.36
C ILE A 82 -12.09 -7.75 -1.56
N LYS A 83 -11.89 -8.31 -2.75
CA LYS A 83 -12.20 -9.71 -2.99
C LYS A 83 -11.17 -10.54 -2.23
N ASN A 84 -11.64 -11.26 -1.21
CA ASN A 84 -10.80 -12.19 -0.48
C ASN A 84 -10.31 -13.27 -1.46
N SER A 85 -9.01 -13.26 -1.73
CA SER A 85 -8.34 -14.43 -2.30
C SER A 85 -8.14 -15.41 -1.14
N GLU A 86 -8.53 -16.67 -1.35
CA GLU A 86 -8.35 -17.74 -0.36
C GLU A 86 -6.88 -17.95 0.04
N VAL A 87 -5.94 -17.48 -0.78
CA VAL A 87 -4.51 -17.71 -0.59
C VAL A 87 -3.83 -16.60 0.22
N MET A 88 -4.15 -15.32 -0.05
CA MET A 88 -3.61 -14.18 0.71
C MET A 88 -4.48 -12.92 0.60
N PRO A 89 -4.71 -12.20 1.70
CA PRO A 89 -5.38 -10.90 1.66
C PRO A 89 -4.49 -9.85 0.98
N LYS A 90 -5.13 -8.88 0.32
CA LYS A 90 -4.45 -7.70 -0.22
C LYS A 90 -3.97 -6.81 0.93
N ARG A 91 -2.78 -6.24 0.76
CA ARG A 91 -2.09 -5.42 1.78
C ARG A 91 -1.63 -4.11 1.18
N LEU A 92 -1.98 -2.99 1.82
CA LEU A 92 -1.55 -1.65 1.42
C LEU A 92 -0.14 -1.38 1.97
N ILE A 93 0.88 -1.51 1.13
CA ILE A 93 2.28 -1.27 1.50
C ILE A 93 2.54 0.23 1.70
N LYS A 94 2.07 1.04 0.74
CA LYS A 94 2.34 2.49 0.79
C LYS A 94 1.35 3.29 -0.04
N THR A 95 1.14 4.54 0.36
CA THR A 95 0.48 5.55 -0.46
C THR A 95 1.45 6.68 -0.77
N TYR A 96 1.52 7.06 -2.05
CA TYR A 96 2.28 8.21 -2.53
C TYR A 96 1.33 9.25 -3.09
N HIS A 97 1.59 10.52 -2.78
CA HIS A 97 0.81 11.65 -3.27
C HIS A 97 1.65 12.45 -4.25
N GLY A 98 1.05 12.88 -5.37
CA GLY A 98 1.77 13.68 -6.35
C GLY A 98 0.90 14.14 -7.51
N ILE A 99 1.54 14.68 -8.54
CA ILE A 99 0.90 15.10 -9.78
C ILE A 99 1.25 14.08 -10.86
N ILE A 100 0.33 13.18 -11.18
CA ILE A 100 0.57 12.06 -12.11
C ILE A 100 0.08 12.39 -13.52
N PHE A 101 -1.06 13.09 -13.61
CA PHE A 101 -1.62 13.57 -14.88
C PHE A 101 -1.39 15.07 -14.96
N LYS A 102 -1.21 15.62 -16.17
CA LYS A 102 -0.93 17.04 -16.49
C LYS A 102 -1.66 18.07 -15.57
N ARG A 103 -1.21 18.25 -14.33
CA ARG A 103 -1.78 19.10 -13.24
C ARG A 103 -2.94 18.52 -12.41
N THR A 104 -3.19 17.22 -12.41
CA THR A 104 -4.16 16.60 -11.49
C THR A 104 -3.43 15.93 -10.33
N SER A 105 -3.73 16.38 -9.11
CA SER A 105 -3.31 15.71 -7.88
C SER A 105 -3.93 14.30 -7.83
N ALA A 106 -3.07 13.32 -7.64
CA ALA A 106 -3.44 11.92 -7.64
C ALA A 106 -2.65 11.19 -6.55
N SER A 107 -3.23 10.09 -6.08
CA SER A 107 -2.59 9.20 -5.12
C SER A 107 -2.34 7.85 -5.79
N VAL A 108 -1.13 7.33 -5.58
CA VAL A 108 -0.74 5.97 -5.95
C VAL A 108 -0.74 5.16 -4.68
N HIS A 109 -1.66 4.21 -4.60
CA HIS A 109 -1.72 3.24 -3.53
C HIS A 109 -1.06 1.97 -4.05
N VAL A 110 0.00 1.56 -3.38
CA VAL A 110 0.86 0.42 -3.73
C VAL A 110 0.47 -0.73 -2.81
N MET A 111 -0.05 -1.80 -3.41
CA MET A 111 -0.41 -3.03 -2.72
C MET A 111 0.66 -4.09 -2.96
N ASN A 112 0.54 -5.24 -2.29
CA ASN A 112 1.43 -6.40 -2.47
C ASN A 112 1.35 -7.04 -3.87
N ASP A 113 0.24 -6.90 -4.58
CA ASP A 113 0.01 -7.54 -5.88
C ASP A 113 -0.42 -6.58 -7.01
N SER A 114 -0.70 -5.32 -6.67
CA SER A 114 -1.34 -4.36 -7.56
C SER A 114 -1.06 -2.92 -7.17
N ILE A 115 -1.33 -2.00 -8.09
CA ILE A 115 -1.33 -0.57 -7.86
C ILE A 115 -2.73 -0.02 -8.17
N LEU A 116 -3.24 0.79 -7.26
CA LEU A 116 -4.44 1.60 -7.46
C LEU A 116 -4.04 3.07 -7.62
N ILE A 117 -4.46 3.68 -8.73
CA ILE A 117 -4.28 5.11 -8.97
C ILE A 117 -5.63 5.79 -8.81
N THR A 118 -5.66 6.81 -7.96
CA THR A 118 -6.85 7.60 -7.68
C THR A 118 -6.59 9.09 -7.93
N LYS A 119 -7.65 9.83 -8.25
CA LYS A 119 -7.63 11.30 -8.25
C LYS A 119 -8.04 11.81 -6.88
N ASN A 120 -7.29 12.76 -6.36
CA ASN A 120 -7.61 13.40 -5.09
C ASN A 120 -8.81 14.33 -5.27
N ARG A 121 -9.75 14.28 -4.33
CA ARG A 121 -10.89 15.19 -4.26
C ARG A 121 -10.68 16.20 -3.13
N LYS A 122 -11.44 17.29 -3.15
CA LYS A 122 -11.43 18.29 -2.07
C LYS A 122 -11.97 17.65 -0.79
N ALA A 123 -11.45 18.09 0.36
CA ALA A 123 -11.66 17.48 1.68
C ALA A 123 -13.13 17.41 2.15
N ASN A 124 -14.02 18.22 1.58
CA ASN A 124 -15.40 18.37 2.06
C ASN A 124 -16.41 17.36 1.45
N VAL A 125 -15.93 16.21 1.01
CA VAL A 125 -16.76 15.19 0.33
C VAL A 125 -16.59 13.86 1.06
N LYS A 126 -17.69 13.12 1.24
CA LYS A 126 -17.73 11.75 1.79
C LYS A 126 -16.63 10.82 1.23
N TYR A 127 -16.20 11.04 0.00
CA TYR A 127 -15.13 10.30 -0.66
C TYR A 127 -13.93 11.21 -0.91
N LYS A 128 -12.80 10.87 -0.28
CA LYS A 128 -11.52 11.56 -0.43
C LYS A 128 -10.91 11.37 -1.83
N TYR A 129 -11.20 10.23 -2.46
CA TYR A 129 -10.64 9.86 -3.75
C TYR A 129 -11.70 9.56 -4.81
N LYS A 130 -11.30 9.63 -6.08
CA LYS A 130 -12.06 9.09 -7.22
C LYS A 130 -11.20 8.06 -7.95
N PHE A 131 -11.75 6.87 -8.14
CA PHE A 131 -11.07 5.79 -8.85
C PHE A 131 -10.67 6.21 -10.28
N GLN A 132 -9.47 5.80 -10.72
CA GLN A 132 -8.98 6.06 -12.06
C GLN A 132 -8.42 4.79 -12.73
N PHE A 133 -7.47 4.10 -12.09
CA PHE A 133 -6.87 2.87 -12.61
C PHE A 133 -6.60 1.86 -11.50
N TYR A 134 -6.78 0.59 -11.81
CA TYR A 134 -6.28 -0.55 -11.04
C TYR A 134 -5.45 -1.43 -11.98
N ILE A 135 -4.22 -1.72 -11.58
CA ILE A 135 -3.22 -2.39 -12.41
C ILE A 135 -2.55 -3.49 -11.59
N GLU A 136 -2.55 -4.72 -12.09
CA GLU A 136 -1.78 -5.81 -11.48
C GLU A 136 -0.31 -5.75 -11.91
N TYR A 137 0.61 -6.13 -11.00
CA TYR A 137 2.04 -6.09 -11.33
C TYR A 137 2.42 -7.00 -12.49
N SER A 138 1.71 -8.11 -12.69
CA SER A 138 1.88 -9.02 -13.83
C SER A 138 1.77 -8.32 -15.20
N SER A 139 1.14 -7.15 -15.24
CA SER A 139 0.92 -6.35 -16.45
C SER A 139 1.69 -5.04 -16.50
N LEU A 140 2.53 -4.79 -15.50
CA LEU A 140 3.27 -3.55 -15.33
C LEU A 140 4.62 -3.65 -16.05
N ILE A 141 4.86 -2.77 -17.01
CA ILE A 141 6.17 -2.61 -17.64
C ILE A 141 6.70 -1.23 -17.26
N VAL A 142 7.76 -1.19 -16.45
CA VAL A 142 8.42 0.07 -16.06
C VAL A 142 9.52 0.37 -17.06
N LYS A 143 9.50 1.56 -17.65
CA LYS A 143 10.59 2.07 -18.49
C LYS A 143 11.08 3.41 -17.97
N LYS A 144 12.38 3.65 -18.08
CA LYS A 144 12.94 4.97 -17.82
C LYS A 144 12.40 5.96 -18.86
N SER A 145 12.01 7.15 -18.43
CA SER A 145 11.53 8.17 -19.36
C SER A 145 12.70 8.69 -20.19
N ASN A 146 12.54 8.71 -21.52
CA ASN A 146 13.53 9.32 -22.42
C ASN A 146 13.68 10.84 -22.23
N LYS A 147 12.81 11.48 -21.43
CA LYS A 147 12.77 12.94 -21.26
C LYS A 147 13.35 13.44 -19.93
N SER A 148 13.60 12.57 -18.97
CA SER A 148 14.13 12.95 -17.66
C SER A 148 14.59 11.71 -16.91
N ASP A 149 15.81 11.75 -16.36
CA ASP A 149 16.35 10.69 -15.51
C ASP A 149 15.57 10.50 -14.20
N LYS A 150 14.80 11.52 -13.79
CA LYS A 150 14.01 11.49 -12.55
C LYS A 150 12.59 10.94 -12.76
N ASN A 151 12.15 10.78 -14.02
CA ASN A 151 10.77 10.37 -14.32
C ASN A 151 10.75 8.92 -14.83
N LEU A 152 9.91 8.09 -14.22
CA LEU A 152 9.61 6.73 -14.70
C LEU A 152 8.33 6.76 -15.54
N ALA A 153 8.35 6.06 -16.67
CA ALA A 153 7.18 5.84 -17.51
C ALA A 153 6.64 4.43 -17.24
N ILE A 154 5.38 4.36 -16.81
CA ILE A 154 4.68 3.10 -16.61
C ILE A 154 3.88 2.77 -17.86
N LEU A 155 4.18 1.64 -18.48
CA LEU A 155 3.43 1.06 -19.58
C LEU A 155 2.56 -0.07 -19.03
N ILE A 156 1.30 -0.09 -19.46
CA ILE A 156 0.30 -1.06 -19.00
C ILE A 156 -0.06 -1.95 -20.19
N ASN A 157 0.09 -3.26 -20.04
CA ASN A 157 -0.46 -4.19 -21.00
C ASN A 157 -2.00 -4.15 -20.92
N LYS A 158 -2.65 -3.61 -21.96
CA LYS A 158 -4.12 -3.47 -22.01
C LYS A 158 -4.86 -4.79 -22.13
N ASN A 159 -4.16 -5.88 -22.44
CA ASN A 159 -4.78 -7.17 -22.72
C ASN A 159 -4.99 -8.04 -21.46
N ASN A 160 -4.58 -7.58 -20.27
CA ASN A 160 -4.91 -8.30 -19.04
C ASN A 160 -6.36 -7.97 -18.61
N PRO A 161 -7.26 -8.97 -18.54
CA PRO A 161 -8.66 -8.77 -18.14
C PRO A 161 -8.83 -8.25 -16.71
N ASN A 162 -7.83 -8.40 -15.84
CA ASN A 162 -7.87 -7.94 -14.45
C ASN A 162 -7.56 -6.45 -14.29
N ASN A 163 -7.03 -5.79 -15.34
CA ASN A 163 -6.79 -4.34 -15.30
C ASN A 163 -8.11 -3.60 -15.44
N VAL A 164 -8.44 -2.75 -14.46
CA VAL A 164 -9.68 -1.97 -14.46
C VAL A 164 -9.37 -0.50 -14.71
N VAL A 165 -10.04 0.08 -15.70
CA VAL A 165 -9.96 1.50 -16.02
C VAL A 165 -11.33 2.13 -15.81
N ALA A 166 -11.39 3.30 -15.18
CA ALA A 166 -12.63 4.04 -15.03
C ALA A 166 -13.28 4.31 -16.41
N LYS A 167 -14.55 3.90 -16.61
CA LYS A 167 -15.27 4.10 -17.87
C LYS A 167 -15.33 5.61 -18.23
N PRO A 168 -15.16 5.97 -19.51
CA PRO A 168 -14.94 7.35 -19.95
C PRO A 168 -16.19 8.24 -19.94
N GLY A 169 -17.30 7.85 -19.31
CA GLY A 169 -18.50 8.69 -19.18
C GLY A 169 -18.30 9.99 -18.39
N ASN A 170 -17.12 10.22 -17.80
CA ASN A 170 -16.76 11.45 -17.09
C ASN A 170 -15.25 11.80 -17.21
N LEU A 171 -14.58 11.30 -18.26
CA LEU A 171 -13.23 11.69 -18.63
C LEU A 171 -13.35 12.41 -19.96
N ILE A 172 -13.46 13.74 -19.88
CA ILE A 172 -13.49 14.67 -21.00
C ILE A 172 -12.63 14.13 -22.15
N ALA A 173 -13.34 13.82 -23.24
CA ALA A 173 -12.80 13.51 -24.54
C ALA A 173 -11.69 14.51 -24.89
N LYS A 174 -10.43 14.10 -24.74
CA LYS A 174 -9.23 14.77 -25.28
C LYS A 174 -7.92 14.02 -25.04
N THR A 175 -7.90 12.95 -24.23
CA THR A 175 -6.69 12.10 -24.07
C THR A 175 -6.70 10.84 -24.94
N SER A 176 -7.86 10.46 -25.49
CA SER A 176 -8.02 9.34 -26.43
C SER A 176 -7.25 9.57 -27.74
N GLN A 177 -7.02 10.82 -28.14
CA GLN A 177 -6.29 11.15 -29.36
C GLN A 177 -4.77 11.01 -29.26
N ARG A 178 -4.17 10.92 -28.06
CA ARG A 178 -2.70 10.75 -27.95
C ARG A 178 -2.22 9.31 -27.82
N ILE A 179 -3.12 8.38 -27.54
CA ILE A 179 -2.78 6.95 -27.53
C ILE A 179 -2.85 6.37 -28.95
N SER A 180 -3.73 6.90 -29.82
CA SER A 180 -3.82 6.50 -31.23
C SER A 180 -2.70 7.07 -32.12
N ILE A 181 -2.14 8.25 -31.81
CA ILE A 181 -1.09 8.87 -32.65
C ILE A 181 0.27 8.12 -32.56
N LEU A 182 0.49 7.33 -31.51
CA LEU A 182 1.70 6.49 -31.42
C LEU A 182 1.64 5.20 -32.28
N TYR A 183 0.48 4.88 -32.86
CA TYR A 183 0.28 3.63 -33.62
C TYR A 183 0.23 3.80 -35.15
N ILE A 184 0.34 5.01 -35.70
CA ILE A 184 0.29 5.22 -37.16
C ILE A 184 1.67 5.51 -37.80
N LYS A 185 2.69 5.89 -37.03
CA LYS A 185 3.99 6.29 -37.61
C LYS A 185 5.04 5.18 -37.81
N LYS A 186 4.66 3.90 -37.69
CA LYS A 186 5.59 2.77 -37.90
C LYS A 186 5.31 1.83 -39.09
N ASN A 187 4.25 2.05 -39.86
CA ASN A 187 3.89 1.18 -41.01
C ASN A 187 3.82 1.90 -42.37
N GLN A 188 4.70 2.88 -42.63
CA GLN A 188 4.93 3.33 -44.01
C GLN A 188 6.42 3.63 -44.24
N ARG A 189 7.25 2.58 -44.27
CA ARG A 189 8.47 2.53 -45.08
C ARG A 189 8.77 1.07 -45.44
N LYS A 190 8.34 0.65 -46.64
CA LYS A 190 9.00 -0.23 -47.63
C LYS A 190 7.99 -1.11 -48.41
N SER A 191 7.74 -0.71 -49.66
CA SER A 191 7.39 -1.46 -50.89
C SER A 191 6.64 -0.44 -51.78
N HIS A 192 7.11 0.05 -52.92
CA HIS A 192 8.06 -0.41 -53.92
C HIS A 192 9.13 0.65 -54.22
#